data_AF-A0A1Y5P0C9-F1
#
_entry.id   AF-A0A1Y5P0C9-F1
#
_cell.length_a   1.000
_cell.length_b   1.000
_cell.length_c   1.000
_cell.angle_alpha   90.00
_cell.angle_beta   90.00
_cell.angle_gamma   90.00
#
_symmetry.space_group_name_H-M   'P 1'
#
loop_
_entity.id
_entity.type
_entity.pdbx_description
1 polymer ?
#
loop_
_entity_poly.entity_id
_entity_poly.type
_entity_poly.pdbx_seq_one_letter_code
_entity_poly.pdbx_strand_id
1 'polypeptide(L)'
;MLASILPGVRQVRAPFAAGSLWFAVLWLLLEPSWSRMAESGFVAGVNGLLGAFSVLGQGIVIGFVVYFLGSFSTFLFSTALGRLIQSTRTAWRPLSGLSRNADIALKRIASNGRRDIERASGGAGLAVDRVLEGAAADAPRALPAKTRPLSRRRAPVMDGPSATGTLPDLEEKQERQIADGVLRDLPFIANTQLLGQREAVYSAVDRIEAEVEFRIALIPPVIGLSIAIAVVVRATPLLAVGAVLVGILAAIGLMLDAVRRRTQSNELILLLIQYRSISAPSITDLEARARELKDRTTGAVLARQLERYARAVGNYFGKLALVPQSGGFALLAEAHEAARVAHLETGRMQQALEAAHVSAAELDSAAVPALLDRVLAQWSAINHGVTVSAPAVAIPDVVGMSGEQLSAMMSDARQRFEDFEGDVSKIVERFRAEEKATAERKQTGEATPAEALPRRDDAAPAGAP
;
A
#
# COMPACT_ATOMS: atom_id res chain seq x y z
N MET A 1 -27.77 -27.75 -6.14
CA MET A 1 -28.62 -26.71 -6.74
C MET A 1 -29.23 -25.76 -5.70
N LEU A 2 -29.79 -26.22 -4.57
CA LEU A 2 -30.26 -25.29 -3.51
C LEU A 2 -29.14 -24.46 -2.84
N ALA A 3 -27.93 -25.02 -2.69
CA ALA A 3 -26.79 -24.33 -2.07
C ALA A 3 -26.14 -23.23 -2.94
N SER A 4 -26.55 -23.07 -4.20
CA SER A 4 -26.14 -21.97 -5.07
C SER A 4 -27.16 -20.83 -5.12
N ILE A 5 -28.40 -21.06 -4.68
CA ILE A 5 -29.49 -20.07 -4.77
C ILE A 5 -29.52 -19.12 -3.56
N LEU A 6 -28.88 -19.50 -2.44
CA LEU A 6 -28.85 -18.68 -1.23
C LEU A 6 -27.42 -18.58 -0.68
N PRO A 7 -26.63 -17.57 -1.06
CA PRO A 7 -25.29 -17.31 -0.53
C PRO A 7 -25.28 -17.28 1.01
N GLY A 8 -26.34 -16.73 1.62
CA GLY A 8 -26.48 -16.64 3.08
C GLY A 8 -26.61 -17.98 3.82
N VAL A 9 -27.06 -19.06 3.16
CA VAL A 9 -27.22 -20.37 3.84
C VAL A 9 -25.86 -20.94 4.26
N ARG A 10 -24.76 -20.59 3.58
CA ARG A 10 -23.42 -21.08 3.93
C ARG A 10 -22.96 -20.52 5.27
N GLN A 11 -23.19 -19.22 5.49
CA GLN A 11 -22.82 -18.53 6.73
C GLN A 11 -23.62 -19.03 7.94
N VAL A 12 -24.84 -19.55 7.74
CA VAL A 12 -25.66 -20.10 8.83
C VAL A 12 -25.19 -21.49 9.28
N ARG A 13 -24.54 -22.27 8.42
CA ARG A 13 -24.15 -23.66 8.73
C ARG A 13 -23.12 -23.76 9.86
N ALA A 14 -22.11 -22.91 9.84
CA ALA A 14 -21.04 -22.91 10.85
C ALA A 14 -21.56 -22.65 12.27
N PRO A 15 -22.29 -21.55 12.55
CA PRO A 15 -22.87 -21.34 13.88
C PRO A 15 -23.91 -22.42 14.20
N PHE A 16 -24.77 -22.83 13.27
CA PHE A 16 -25.77 -23.85 13.56
C PHE A 16 -25.14 -25.20 13.99
N ALA A 17 -24.10 -25.66 13.28
CA ALA A 17 -23.41 -26.90 13.63
C ALA A 17 -22.64 -26.78 14.96
N ALA A 18 -21.92 -25.67 15.16
CA ALA A 18 -21.23 -25.41 16.42
C ALA A 18 -22.20 -25.35 17.60
N GLY A 19 -23.34 -24.69 17.42
CA GLY A 19 -24.41 -24.59 18.39
C GLY A 19 -25.08 -25.93 18.68
N SER A 20 -25.23 -26.79 17.67
CA SER A 20 -25.81 -28.13 17.84
C SER A 20 -24.91 -29.01 18.70
N LEU A 21 -23.59 -28.90 18.51
CA LEU A 21 -22.61 -29.59 19.34
C LEU A 21 -22.59 -29.05 20.78
N TRP A 22 -22.64 -27.72 20.96
CA TRP A 22 -22.77 -27.15 22.31
C TRP A 22 -24.08 -27.52 23.00
N PHE A 23 -25.18 -27.60 22.25
CA PHE A 23 -26.44 -28.09 22.77
C PHE A 23 -26.31 -29.55 23.23
N ALA A 24 -25.63 -30.41 22.47
CA ALA A 24 -25.32 -31.78 22.90
C ALA A 24 -24.42 -31.83 24.15
N VAL A 25 -23.42 -30.94 24.25
CA VAL A 25 -22.59 -30.78 25.46
C VAL A 25 -23.46 -30.46 26.67
N LEU A 26 -24.30 -29.43 26.57
CA LEU A 26 -25.18 -29.01 27.65
C LEU A 26 -26.19 -30.11 28.01
N TRP A 27 -26.78 -30.76 27.01
CA TRP A 27 -27.69 -31.88 27.20
C TRP A 27 -27.04 -33.00 28.00
N LEU A 28 -25.86 -33.46 27.59
CA LEU A 28 -25.13 -34.52 28.29
C LEU A 28 -24.81 -34.14 29.75
N LEU A 29 -24.39 -32.90 29.99
CA LEU A 29 -24.05 -32.44 31.34
C LEU A 29 -25.28 -32.27 32.24
N LEU A 30 -26.44 -31.92 31.68
CA LEU A 30 -27.67 -31.66 32.42
C LEU A 30 -28.59 -32.88 32.52
N GLU A 31 -28.42 -33.90 31.68
CA GLU A 31 -29.23 -35.13 31.70
C GLU A 31 -29.35 -35.74 33.12
N PRO A 32 -28.27 -35.91 33.91
CA PRO A 32 -28.37 -36.54 35.23
C PRO A 32 -29.15 -35.73 36.27
N SER A 33 -29.32 -34.43 36.04
CA SER A 33 -30.08 -33.53 36.93
C SER A 33 -31.44 -33.16 36.36
N TRP A 34 -31.74 -33.51 35.11
CA TRP A 34 -32.93 -33.04 34.39
C TRP A 34 -34.23 -33.42 35.09
N SER A 35 -34.37 -34.67 35.55
CA SER A 35 -35.57 -35.15 36.25
C SER A 35 -35.86 -34.32 37.50
N ARG A 36 -34.84 -34.00 38.30
CA ARG A 36 -34.96 -33.18 39.51
C ARG A 36 -35.29 -31.71 39.19
N MET A 37 -34.74 -31.17 38.10
CA MET A 37 -35.02 -29.79 37.69
C MET A 37 -36.38 -29.65 37.00
N ALA A 38 -36.90 -30.71 36.38
CA ALA A 38 -38.20 -30.68 35.71
C ALA A 38 -39.37 -30.52 36.71
N GLU A 39 -39.19 -30.95 37.96
CA GLU A 39 -40.24 -30.91 38.99
C GLU A 39 -40.44 -29.50 39.61
N SER A 40 -39.47 -28.58 39.50
CA SER A 40 -39.63 -27.22 40.06
C SER A 40 -38.72 -26.16 39.41
N GLY A 41 -39.18 -24.91 39.40
CA GLY A 41 -38.37 -23.73 39.01
C GLY A 41 -38.41 -23.37 37.52
N PHE A 42 -37.32 -22.76 37.03
CA PHE A 42 -37.23 -22.20 35.67
C PHE A 42 -37.45 -23.26 34.57
N VAL A 43 -36.93 -24.48 34.75
CA VAL A 43 -37.04 -25.57 33.76
C VAL A 43 -38.49 -26.02 33.59
N ALA A 44 -39.27 -26.11 34.66
CA ALA A 44 -40.70 -26.39 34.59
C ALA A 44 -41.44 -25.31 33.77
N GLY A 45 -41.07 -24.04 33.94
CA GLY A 45 -41.60 -22.93 33.15
C GLY A 45 -41.25 -23.04 31.66
N VAL A 46 -40.00 -23.38 31.33
CA VAL A 46 -39.58 -23.58 29.93
C VAL A 46 -40.31 -24.79 29.31
N ASN A 47 -40.46 -25.89 30.03
CA ASN A 47 -41.20 -27.07 29.55
C ASN A 47 -42.69 -26.76 29.34
N GLY A 48 -43.30 -25.97 30.23
CA GLY A 48 -44.67 -25.50 30.05
C GLY A 48 -44.82 -24.61 28.81
N LEU A 49 -43.88 -23.68 28.59
CA LEU A 49 -43.85 -22.83 27.41
C LEU A 49 -43.64 -23.64 26.13
N LEU A 50 -42.70 -24.61 26.12
CA LEU A 50 -42.47 -25.50 24.98
C LEU A 50 -43.69 -26.37 24.71
N GLY A 51 -44.36 -26.89 25.74
CA GLY A 51 -45.60 -27.66 25.63
C GLY A 51 -46.77 -26.86 25.03
N ALA A 52 -46.75 -25.53 25.16
CA ALA A 52 -47.73 -24.66 24.53
C ALA A 52 -47.50 -24.45 23.02
N PHE A 53 -46.29 -24.71 22.53
CA PHE A 53 -45.98 -24.66 21.10
C PHE A 53 -46.31 -25.99 20.41
N SER A 54 -46.73 -25.93 19.15
CA SER A 54 -46.79 -27.12 18.30
C SER A 54 -45.40 -27.76 18.14
N VAL A 55 -45.35 -29.03 17.77
CA VAL A 55 -44.08 -29.74 17.51
C VAL A 55 -43.19 -28.97 16.51
N LEU A 56 -43.80 -28.36 15.48
CA LEU A 56 -43.09 -27.49 14.53
C LEU A 56 -42.55 -26.22 15.22
N GLY A 57 -43.35 -25.58 16.07
CA GLY A 57 -42.94 -24.41 16.84
C GLY A 57 -41.77 -24.71 17.79
N GLN A 58 -41.81 -25.85 18.48
CA GLN A 58 -40.71 -26.31 19.34
C GLN A 58 -39.42 -26.48 18.54
N GLY A 59 -39.50 -27.11 17.35
CA GLY A 59 -38.34 -27.26 16.46
C GLY A 59 -37.73 -25.92 16.04
N ILE A 60 -38.55 -24.91 15.73
CA ILE A 60 -38.09 -23.56 15.39
C ILE A 60 -37.38 -22.90 16.57
N VAL A 61 -37.97 -22.96 17.77
CA VAL A 61 -37.40 -22.37 18.99
C VAL A 61 -36.06 -23.03 19.34
N ILE A 62 -35.98 -24.37 19.30
CA ILE A 62 -34.74 -25.11 19.54
C ILE A 62 -33.69 -24.74 18.48
N GLY A 63 -34.08 -24.70 17.20
CA GLY A 63 -33.20 -24.29 16.11
C GLY A 63 -32.63 -22.88 16.30
N PHE A 64 -33.44 -21.95 16.77
CA PHE A 64 -33.00 -20.59 17.10
C PHE A 64 -32.01 -20.57 18.27
N VAL A 65 -32.29 -21.29 19.36
CA VAL A 65 -31.39 -21.40 20.52
C VAL A 65 -30.04 -22.01 20.10
N VAL A 66 -30.08 -23.07 19.30
CA VAL A 66 -28.90 -23.72 18.72
C VAL A 66 -28.09 -22.70 17.91
N TYR A 67 -28.72 -22.01 16.96
CA TYR A 67 -28.04 -21.00 16.15
C TYR A 67 -27.42 -19.88 16.99
N PHE A 68 -28.15 -19.39 17.99
CA PHE A 68 -27.69 -18.33 18.88
C PHE A 68 -26.48 -18.77 19.70
N LEU A 69 -26.53 -19.96 20.32
CA LEU A 69 -25.45 -20.54 21.09
C LEU A 69 -24.18 -20.72 20.25
N GLY A 70 -24.36 -21.18 19.01
CA GLY A 70 -23.27 -21.30 18.05
C GLY A 70 -22.65 -19.98 17.65
N SER A 71 -23.48 -18.98 17.31
CA SER A 71 -23.02 -17.63 16.94
C SER A 71 -22.30 -16.93 18.09
N PHE A 72 -22.76 -17.13 19.32
CA PHE A 72 -22.10 -16.63 20.51
C PHE A 72 -20.75 -17.31 20.73
N SER A 73 -20.68 -18.63 20.54
CA SER A 73 -19.42 -19.38 20.61
C SER A 73 -18.42 -18.92 19.57
N THR A 74 -18.81 -18.81 18.29
CA THR A 74 -17.89 -18.36 17.23
C THR A 74 -17.36 -16.97 17.52
N PHE A 75 -18.22 -16.06 17.99
CA PHE A 75 -17.81 -14.73 18.42
C PHE A 75 -16.77 -14.80 19.56
N LEU A 76 -17.08 -15.49 20.65
CA LEU A 76 -16.24 -15.56 21.85
C LEU A 76 -14.86 -16.16 21.56
N PHE A 77 -14.80 -17.21 20.73
CA PHE A 77 -13.57 -17.94 20.46
C PHE A 77 -12.80 -17.44 19.24
N SER A 78 -13.40 -16.64 18.34
CA SER A 78 -12.75 -16.13 17.13
C SER A 78 -11.43 -15.40 17.41
N THR A 79 -11.37 -14.58 18.45
CA THR A 79 -10.17 -13.81 18.79
C THR A 79 -9.07 -14.71 19.34
N ALA A 80 -9.41 -15.65 20.22
CA ALA A 80 -8.46 -16.58 20.80
C ALA A 80 -7.90 -17.55 19.74
N LEU A 81 -8.77 -18.13 18.90
CA LEU A 81 -8.33 -18.99 17.80
C LEU A 81 -7.56 -18.19 16.75
N GLY A 82 -7.95 -16.96 16.44
CA GLY A 82 -7.21 -16.09 15.53
C GLY A 82 -5.77 -15.88 15.99
N ARG A 83 -5.58 -15.56 17.29
CA ARG A 83 -4.25 -15.43 17.89
C ARG A 83 -3.48 -16.76 17.90
N LEU A 84 -4.15 -17.87 18.20
CA LEU A 84 -3.53 -19.20 18.19
C LEU A 84 -3.07 -19.60 16.78
N ILE A 85 -3.90 -19.34 15.76
CA ILE A 85 -3.60 -19.61 14.35
C ILE A 85 -2.45 -18.71 13.88
N GLN A 86 -2.44 -17.43 14.27
CA GLN A 86 -1.33 -16.52 13.98
C GLN A 86 -0.03 -16.97 14.67
N SER A 87 -0.09 -17.33 15.96
CA SER A 87 1.07 -17.80 16.72
C SER A 87 1.63 -19.11 16.16
N THR A 88 0.77 -20.08 15.85
CA THR A 88 1.18 -21.35 15.24
C THR A 88 1.79 -21.14 13.87
N ARG A 89 1.27 -20.21 13.06
CA ARG A 89 1.93 -19.82 11.79
C ARG A 89 3.36 -19.33 12.01
N THR A 90 3.58 -18.45 12.98
CA THR A 90 4.93 -17.92 13.25
C THR A 90 5.88 -18.97 13.82
N ALA A 91 5.38 -19.91 14.62
CA ALA A 91 6.21 -20.89 15.31
C ALA A 91 6.49 -22.15 14.47
N TRP A 92 5.59 -22.55 13.57
CA TRP A 92 5.65 -23.86 12.91
C TRP A 92 6.27 -23.82 11.50
N ARG A 93 6.66 -22.66 10.95
CA ARG A 93 7.64 -22.54 9.84
C ARG A 93 7.99 -21.07 9.55
N PRO A 94 9.28 -20.71 9.46
CA PRO A 94 9.72 -19.34 9.14
C PRO A 94 9.38 -18.83 7.73
N LEU A 95 8.94 -19.69 6.80
CA LEU A 95 8.73 -19.29 5.42
C LEU A 95 7.46 -19.88 4.88
N SER A 96 6.55 -18.94 4.60
CA SER A 96 5.35 -19.06 3.78
C SER A 96 4.57 -20.36 4.00
N GLY A 97 3.50 -20.30 4.80
CA GLY A 97 2.43 -21.32 4.76
C GLY A 97 1.72 -21.42 3.40
N LEU A 98 2.36 -20.93 2.33
CA LEU A 98 2.00 -21.02 0.94
C LEU A 98 2.51 -22.36 0.40
N SER A 99 1.82 -22.91 -0.60
CA SER A 99 2.38 -24.01 -1.38
C SER A 99 3.64 -23.53 -2.10
N ARG A 100 4.51 -24.45 -2.53
CA ARG A 100 5.70 -24.11 -3.34
C ARG A 100 5.34 -23.28 -4.57
N ASN A 101 4.20 -23.56 -5.18
CA ASN A 101 3.70 -22.81 -6.34
C ASN A 101 3.27 -21.40 -5.96
N ALA A 102 2.55 -21.24 -4.84
CA ALA A 102 2.15 -19.93 -4.34
C ALA A 102 3.36 -19.08 -3.90
N ASP A 103 4.41 -19.67 -3.34
CA ASP A 103 5.67 -18.98 -3.04
C ASP A 103 6.36 -18.49 -4.33
N ILE A 104 6.45 -19.33 -5.35
CA ILE A 104 6.99 -18.96 -6.67
C ILE A 104 6.12 -17.87 -7.32
N ALA A 105 4.79 -17.98 -7.27
CA ALA A 105 3.87 -16.98 -7.79
C ALA A 105 4.05 -15.64 -7.08
N LEU A 106 4.14 -15.65 -5.75
CA LEU A 106 4.34 -14.45 -4.94
C LEU A 106 5.68 -13.77 -5.25
N LYS A 107 6.78 -14.53 -5.36
CA LYS A 107 8.08 -14.00 -5.78
C LYS A 107 8.02 -13.37 -7.17
N ARG A 108 7.34 -14.00 -8.13
CA ARG A 108 7.15 -13.44 -9.47
C ARG A 108 6.31 -12.17 -9.45
N ILE A 109 5.24 -12.13 -8.65
CA ILE A 109 4.40 -10.94 -8.48
C ILE A 109 5.22 -9.81 -7.87
N ALA A 110 6.00 -10.08 -6.82
CA ALA A 110 6.85 -9.10 -6.16
C ALA A 110 7.92 -8.55 -7.10
N SER A 111 8.62 -9.42 -7.82
CA SER A 111 9.64 -9.02 -8.79
C SER A 111 9.04 -8.21 -9.96
N ASN A 112 7.88 -8.61 -10.47
CA ASN A 112 7.16 -7.84 -11.48
C ASN A 112 6.68 -6.49 -10.94
N GLY A 113 6.13 -6.46 -9.72
CA GLY A 113 5.70 -5.24 -9.05
C GLY A 113 6.86 -4.27 -8.83
N ARG A 114 8.04 -4.76 -8.43
CA ARG A 114 9.26 -3.94 -8.37
C ARG A 114 9.57 -3.30 -9.71
N ARG A 115 9.61 -4.09 -10.79
CA ARG A 115 9.86 -3.58 -12.15
C ARG A 115 8.78 -2.58 -12.60
N ASP A 116 7.53 -2.81 -12.24
CA ASP A 116 6.43 -1.90 -12.56
C ASP A 116 6.59 -0.56 -11.81
N ILE A 117 7.03 -0.59 -10.54
CA ILE A 117 7.40 0.59 -9.74
C ILE A 117 8.62 1.32 -10.34
N GLU A 118 9.67 0.60 -10.75
CA GLU A 118 10.86 1.18 -11.40
C GLU A 118 10.53 1.85 -12.75
N ARG A 119 9.62 1.25 -13.53
CA ARG A 119 9.11 1.87 -14.76
C ARG A 119 8.27 3.10 -14.44
N ALA A 120 7.42 3.02 -13.40
CA ALA A 120 6.58 4.13 -12.98
C ALA A 120 7.40 5.32 -12.45
N SER A 121 8.53 5.06 -11.78
CA SER A 121 9.49 6.10 -11.37
C SER A 121 10.31 6.66 -12.55
N GLY A 122 10.17 6.09 -13.75
CA GLY A 122 10.69 6.64 -15.00
C GLY A 122 12.20 6.60 -15.10
N GLY A 123 12.86 5.64 -14.45
CA GLY A 123 14.33 5.53 -14.49
C GLY A 123 15.06 6.69 -13.82
N ALA A 124 14.36 7.58 -13.09
CA ALA A 124 14.90 8.80 -12.48
C ALA A 124 15.89 8.54 -11.32
N GLY A 125 16.42 7.32 -11.18
CA GLY A 125 17.28 6.92 -10.07
C GLY A 125 16.58 6.97 -8.70
N LEU A 126 15.26 7.18 -8.66
CA LEU A 126 14.48 7.06 -7.43
C LEU A 126 14.55 5.60 -6.98
N ALA A 127 15.42 5.35 -6.00
CA ALA A 127 15.56 4.04 -5.38
C ALA A 127 14.18 3.58 -4.90
N VAL A 128 13.78 2.37 -5.33
CA VAL A 128 12.52 1.71 -4.92
C VAL A 128 12.35 1.75 -3.41
N ASP A 129 13.46 1.69 -2.65
CA ASP A 129 13.49 1.84 -1.20
C ASP A 129 12.79 3.10 -0.70
N ARG A 130 12.97 4.26 -1.34
CA ARG A 130 12.33 5.51 -0.87
C ARG A 130 10.81 5.45 -1.03
N VAL A 131 10.33 4.80 -2.09
CA VAL A 131 8.89 4.60 -2.31
C VAL A 131 8.33 3.67 -1.22
N LEU A 132 9.03 2.57 -0.94
CA LEU A 132 8.65 1.59 0.07
C LEU A 132 8.73 2.15 1.50
N GLU A 133 9.77 2.92 1.83
CA GLU A 133 9.93 3.61 3.12
C GLU A 133 8.80 4.63 3.33
N GLY A 134 8.49 5.41 2.30
CA GLY A 134 7.34 6.32 2.33
C GLY A 134 6.03 5.57 2.58
N ALA A 135 5.82 4.42 1.91
CA ALA A 135 4.62 3.61 2.10
C ALA A 135 4.53 3.00 3.51
N ALA A 136 5.67 2.59 4.08
CA ALA A 136 5.74 2.11 5.45
C ALA A 136 5.44 3.22 6.47
N ALA A 137 5.79 4.47 6.18
CA ALA A 137 5.49 5.62 7.03
C ALA A 137 3.99 6.01 7.01
N ASP A 138 3.35 5.90 5.84
CA ASP A 138 1.93 6.26 5.66
C ASP A 138 0.97 5.12 5.98
N ALA A 139 1.45 3.88 6.01
CA ALA A 139 0.66 2.74 6.46
C ALA A 139 0.02 3.14 7.81
N PRO A 140 -1.33 3.16 7.91
CA PRO A 140 -2.01 3.71 9.07
C PRO A 140 -1.40 3.04 10.27
N ARG A 141 -0.71 3.83 11.12
CA ARG A 141 0.01 3.34 12.30
C ARG A 141 -0.96 2.44 13.03
N ALA A 142 -0.84 1.13 12.79
CA ALA A 142 -1.81 0.17 13.27
C ALA A 142 -1.86 0.42 14.76
N LEU A 143 -3.06 0.78 15.27
CA LEU A 143 -3.29 1.17 16.66
C LEU A 143 -2.34 0.38 17.53
N PRO A 144 -1.44 1.03 18.29
CA PRO A 144 -0.29 0.37 18.91
C PRO A 144 -0.80 -0.86 19.62
N ALA A 145 -0.59 -2.03 19.00
CA ALA A 145 -0.93 -3.27 19.62
C ALA A 145 -0.10 -3.26 20.89
N LYS A 146 -0.76 -3.21 22.06
CA LYS A 146 -0.12 -3.36 23.38
C LYS A 146 0.53 -4.74 23.55
N THR A 147 0.94 -5.39 22.47
CA THR A 147 1.95 -6.43 22.48
C THR A 147 3.24 -5.75 22.93
N ARG A 148 3.53 -5.91 24.24
CA ARG A 148 4.88 -5.77 24.79
C ARG A 148 5.88 -6.29 23.75
N PRO A 149 7.00 -5.59 23.48
CA PRO A 149 8.04 -6.12 22.61
C PRO A 149 8.48 -7.44 23.24
N LEU A 150 7.99 -8.56 22.70
CA LEU A 150 8.48 -9.88 23.01
C LEU A 150 9.92 -9.85 22.52
N SER A 151 10.82 -9.61 23.48
CA SER A 151 12.25 -9.90 23.48
C SER A 151 12.76 -10.26 22.11
N ARG A 152 13.50 -9.34 21.44
CA ARG A 152 14.46 -9.52 20.34
C ARG A 152 14.74 -11.01 20.02
N ARG A 153 13.74 -11.72 19.50
CA ARG A 153 13.86 -13.13 19.20
C ARG A 153 14.42 -13.07 17.81
N ARG A 154 15.75 -13.24 17.72
CA ARG A 154 16.51 -13.35 16.47
C ARG A 154 15.57 -13.93 15.43
N ALA A 155 15.22 -13.12 14.42
CA ALA A 155 14.47 -13.61 13.29
C ALA A 155 15.16 -14.93 12.88
N PRO A 156 14.42 -16.05 12.77
CA PRO A 156 15.03 -17.31 12.38
C PRO A 156 15.87 -17.06 11.15
N VAL A 157 17.19 -17.22 11.31
CA VAL A 157 18.15 -17.11 10.23
C VAL A 157 17.68 -18.12 9.20
N MET A 158 17.42 -17.63 8.01
CA MET A 158 16.90 -18.41 6.90
C MET A 158 17.99 -19.38 6.47
N ASP A 159 17.94 -20.61 6.96
CA ASP A 159 18.76 -21.73 6.46
C ASP A 159 18.19 -22.20 5.10
N GLY A 160 18.19 -21.30 4.12
CA GLY A 160 18.15 -21.61 2.69
C GLY A 160 19.55 -21.36 2.11
N PRO A 161 19.93 -21.99 0.98
CA PRO A 161 21.32 -22.15 0.56
C PRO A 161 21.95 -20.86 0.01
N SER A 162 22.15 -19.89 0.89
CA SER A 162 23.24 -18.92 0.79
C SER A 162 24.18 -19.24 1.94
N ALA A 163 24.92 -20.36 1.81
CA ALA A 163 26.01 -20.71 2.72
C ALA A 163 27.16 -19.66 2.67
N THR A 164 27.07 -18.70 1.75
CA THR A 164 27.81 -17.46 1.77
C THR A 164 27.04 -16.47 2.63
N GLY A 165 27.58 -16.10 3.81
CA GLY A 165 26.98 -15.13 4.74
C GLY A 165 26.89 -13.69 4.21
N THR A 166 26.59 -13.52 2.93
CA THR A 166 26.24 -12.25 2.31
C THR A 166 24.89 -11.82 2.86
N LEU A 167 24.86 -10.61 3.43
CA LEU A 167 23.62 -9.93 3.81
C LEU A 167 22.61 -10.02 2.65
N PRO A 168 21.31 -10.22 2.93
CA PRO A 168 20.30 -10.30 1.89
C PRO A 168 20.41 -9.07 1.00
N ASP A 169 20.41 -9.31 -0.30
CA ASP A 169 20.51 -8.25 -1.29
C ASP A 169 19.37 -7.23 -1.09
N LEU A 170 19.64 -5.97 -1.38
CA LEU A 170 18.68 -4.88 -1.25
C LEU A 170 17.40 -5.21 -2.03
N GLU A 171 17.57 -5.79 -3.23
CA GLU A 171 16.47 -6.25 -4.08
C GLU A 171 15.60 -7.29 -3.37
N GLU A 172 16.21 -8.26 -2.68
CA GLU A 172 15.48 -9.30 -1.95
C GLU A 172 14.66 -8.69 -0.81
N LYS A 173 15.19 -7.68 -0.11
CA LYS A 173 14.46 -6.96 0.94
C LYS A 173 13.26 -6.22 0.37
N GLN A 174 13.41 -5.55 -0.77
CA GLN A 174 12.31 -4.85 -1.46
C GLN A 174 11.24 -5.83 -1.93
N GLU A 175 11.63 -6.93 -2.59
CA GLU A 175 10.70 -7.95 -3.05
C GLU A 175 9.93 -8.58 -1.88
N ARG A 176 10.57 -8.83 -0.73
CA ARG A 176 9.90 -9.29 0.49
C ARG A 176 8.87 -8.28 1.00
N GLN A 177 9.19 -6.99 1.01
CA GLN A 177 8.23 -5.95 1.44
C GLN A 177 7.01 -5.86 0.51
N ILE A 178 7.21 -5.97 -0.81
CA ILE A 178 6.13 -5.99 -1.79
C ILE A 178 5.29 -7.27 -1.60
N ALA A 179 5.93 -8.43 -1.44
CA ALA A 179 5.25 -9.69 -1.19
C ALA A 179 4.37 -9.64 0.08
N ASP A 180 4.88 -9.05 1.16
CA ASP A 180 4.11 -8.84 2.40
C ASP A 180 2.94 -7.87 2.22
N GLY A 181 3.08 -6.87 1.33
CA GLY A 181 1.96 -6.01 0.88
C GLY A 181 0.87 -6.83 0.19
N VAL A 182 1.24 -7.62 -0.82
CA VAL A 182 0.32 -8.47 -1.59
C VAL A 182 -0.39 -9.48 -0.69
N LEU A 183 0.32 -10.09 0.26
CA LEU A 183 -0.29 -11.04 1.21
C LEU A 183 -1.33 -10.39 2.13
N ARG A 184 -1.14 -9.12 2.51
CA ARG A 184 -2.10 -8.35 3.29
C ARG A 184 -3.34 -7.98 2.48
N ASP A 185 -3.20 -7.84 1.17
CA ASP A 185 -4.31 -7.51 0.28
C ASP A 185 -5.20 -8.70 -0.07
N LEU A 186 -4.72 -9.94 0.03
CA LEU A 186 -5.49 -11.12 -0.40
C LEU A 186 -6.92 -11.18 0.18
N PRO A 187 -7.17 -10.94 1.48
CA PRO A 187 -8.53 -10.94 2.03
C PRO A 187 -9.41 -9.81 1.45
N PHE A 188 -8.82 -8.65 1.15
CA PHE A 188 -9.55 -7.54 0.55
C PHE A 188 -9.91 -7.85 -0.91
N ILE A 189 -8.96 -8.39 -1.68
CA ILE A 189 -9.15 -8.80 -3.08
C ILE A 189 -10.24 -9.87 -3.18
N ALA A 190 -10.23 -10.86 -2.27
CA ALA A 190 -11.22 -11.93 -2.21
C ALA A 190 -12.66 -11.38 -2.10
N ASN A 191 -12.85 -10.37 -1.25
CA ASN A 191 -14.17 -9.83 -0.91
C ASN A 191 -14.66 -8.74 -1.87
N THR A 192 -13.76 -7.95 -2.47
CA THR A 192 -14.15 -6.75 -3.24
C THR A 192 -13.96 -6.90 -4.74
N GLN A 193 -12.81 -7.41 -5.20
CA GLN A 193 -12.47 -7.40 -6.62
C GLN A 193 -12.98 -8.64 -7.37
N LEU A 194 -13.00 -9.80 -6.70
CA LEU A 194 -13.55 -11.02 -7.28
C LEU A 194 -15.07 -10.93 -7.52
N LEU A 195 -15.76 -10.16 -6.67
CA LEU A 195 -17.19 -9.93 -6.77
C LEU A 195 -17.49 -8.98 -7.94
N GLY A 196 -17.79 -9.55 -9.11
CA GLY A 196 -18.22 -8.81 -10.30
C GLY A 196 -17.37 -9.07 -11.55
N GLN A 197 -16.08 -9.36 -11.40
CA GLN A 197 -15.22 -9.68 -12.55
C GLN A 197 -15.19 -11.17 -12.89
N ARG A 198 -15.21 -12.04 -11.87
CA ARG A 198 -15.02 -13.50 -12.03
C ARG A 198 -15.87 -14.31 -11.05
N GLU A 199 -17.18 -14.35 -11.29
CA GLU A 199 -18.14 -15.04 -10.42
C GLU A 199 -17.76 -16.50 -10.10
N ALA A 200 -17.29 -17.26 -11.09
CA ALA A 200 -16.89 -18.65 -10.89
C ALA A 200 -15.71 -18.80 -9.90
N VAL A 201 -14.75 -17.89 -9.96
CA VAL A 201 -13.59 -17.90 -9.06
C VAL A 201 -13.95 -17.37 -7.69
N TYR A 202 -14.77 -16.32 -7.62
CA TYR A 202 -15.35 -15.83 -6.37
C TYR A 202 -16.10 -16.95 -5.65
N SER A 203 -17.00 -17.67 -6.33
CA SER A 203 -17.74 -18.78 -5.73
C SER A 203 -16.84 -19.93 -5.27
N ALA A 204 -15.68 -20.15 -5.90
CA ALA A 204 -14.72 -21.17 -5.48
C ALA A 204 -13.98 -20.72 -4.21
N VAL A 205 -13.50 -19.48 -4.17
CA VAL A 205 -12.83 -18.85 -3.02
C VAL A 205 -13.79 -18.79 -1.82
N ASP A 206 -14.99 -18.25 -2.00
CA ASP A 206 -16.03 -18.17 -0.96
C ASP A 206 -16.38 -19.56 -0.39
N ARG A 207 -16.50 -20.58 -1.26
CA ARG A 207 -16.76 -21.96 -0.81
C ARG A 207 -15.64 -22.48 0.09
N ILE A 208 -14.38 -22.22 -0.27
CA ILE A 208 -13.22 -22.65 0.53
C ILE A 208 -13.20 -21.89 1.85
N GLU A 209 -13.43 -20.58 1.83
CA GLU A 209 -13.45 -19.74 3.05
C GLU A 209 -14.57 -20.16 4.01
N ALA A 210 -15.78 -20.38 3.51
CA ALA A 210 -16.90 -20.87 4.31
C ALA A 210 -16.59 -22.24 4.95
N GLU A 211 -15.86 -23.11 4.25
CA GLU A 211 -15.43 -24.40 4.81
C GLU A 211 -14.34 -24.25 5.88
N VAL A 212 -13.41 -23.31 5.71
CA VAL A 212 -12.41 -22.95 6.72
C VAL A 212 -13.09 -22.43 7.98
N GLU A 213 -14.03 -21.50 7.84
CA GLU A 213 -14.81 -20.94 8.94
C GLU A 213 -15.61 -22.02 9.67
N PHE A 214 -16.28 -22.89 8.93
CA PHE A 214 -16.99 -24.05 9.48
C PHE A 214 -16.10 -24.93 10.34
N ARG A 215 -14.90 -25.30 9.87
CA ARG A 215 -13.96 -26.14 10.61
C ARG A 215 -13.46 -25.47 11.88
N ILE A 216 -13.16 -24.17 11.80
CA ILE A 216 -12.71 -23.37 12.94
C ILE A 216 -13.82 -23.27 14.00
N ALA A 217 -15.06 -23.06 13.58
CA ALA A 217 -16.23 -22.97 14.46
C ALA A 217 -16.50 -24.27 15.24
N LEU A 218 -16.16 -25.43 14.66
CA LEU A 218 -16.35 -26.73 15.31
C LEU A 218 -15.28 -27.06 16.37
N ILE A 219 -14.13 -26.39 16.37
CA ILE A 219 -13.02 -26.71 17.29
C ILE A 219 -13.44 -26.61 18.77
N PRO A 220 -13.98 -25.46 19.27
CA PRO A 220 -14.36 -25.35 20.68
C PRO A 220 -15.40 -26.40 21.14
N PRO A 221 -16.54 -26.60 20.43
CA PRO A 221 -17.55 -27.54 20.90
C PRO A 221 -17.11 -29.00 20.78
N VAL A 222 -16.22 -29.37 19.84
CA VAL A 222 -15.64 -30.72 19.81
C VAL A 222 -14.83 -30.99 21.07
N ILE A 223 -14.00 -30.03 21.49
CA ILE A 223 -13.25 -30.14 22.75
C ILE A 223 -14.22 -30.21 23.94
N GLY A 224 -15.23 -29.33 23.96
CA GLY A 224 -16.26 -29.31 25.00
C GLY A 224 -17.02 -30.64 25.11
N LEU A 225 -17.35 -31.26 23.97
CA LEU A 225 -18.04 -32.54 23.90
C LEU A 225 -17.19 -33.68 24.44
N SER A 226 -15.91 -33.73 24.08
CA SER A 226 -14.98 -34.71 24.63
C SER A 226 -14.82 -34.59 26.15
N ILE A 227 -14.80 -33.36 26.69
CA ILE A 227 -14.79 -33.12 28.13
C ILE A 227 -16.10 -33.56 28.78
N ALA A 228 -17.25 -33.21 28.19
CA ALA A 228 -18.56 -33.59 28.72
C ALA A 228 -18.74 -35.11 28.78
N ILE A 229 -18.34 -35.83 27.72
CA ILE A 229 -18.36 -37.29 27.70
C ILE A 229 -17.49 -37.87 28.83
N ALA A 230 -16.27 -37.33 29.00
CA ALA A 230 -15.36 -37.76 30.07
C ALA A 230 -15.98 -37.60 31.47
N VAL A 231 -16.75 -36.52 31.69
CA VAL A 231 -17.43 -36.25 32.96
C VAL A 231 -18.65 -37.16 33.17
N VAL A 232 -19.50 -37.30 32.15
CA VAL A 232 -20.81 -37.97 32.27
C VAL A 232 -20.70 -39.48 32.37
N VAL A 233 -19.80 -40.10 31.61
CA VAL A 233 -19.64 -41.56 31.58
C VAL A 233 -19.12 -42.11 32.92
N ARG A 234 -18.69 -41.25 33.86
CA ARG A 234 -17.98 -41.64 35.10
C ARG A 234 -16.88 -42.65 34.79
N ALA A 235 -16.24 -42.45 33.64
CA ALA A 235 -15.25 -43.37 33.12
C ALA A 235 -14.09 -43.44 34.11
N THR A 236 -13.34 -44.55 34.08
CA THR A 236 -12.06 -44.60 34.78
C THR A 236 -11.21 -43.40 34.34
N PRO A 237 -10.36 -42.83 35.22
CA PRO A 237 -9.59 -41.62 34.89
C PRO A 237 -8.79 -41.77 33.58
N LEU A 238 -8.36 -42.99 33.26
CA LEU A 238 -7.66 -43.31 32.01
C LEU A 238 -8.55 -43.15 30.77
N LEU A 239 -9.80 -43.61 30.82
CA LEU A 239 -10.76 -43.43 29.73
C LEU A 239 -11.18 -41.96 29.56
N ALA A 240 -11.32 -41.22 30.67
CA ALA A 240 -11.60 -39.79 30.66
C ALA A 240 -10.46 -39.01 29.98
N VAL A 241 -9.20 -39.30 30.34
CA VAL A 241 -8.02 -38.72 29.67
C VAL A 241 -7.99 -39.11 28.19
N GLY A 242 -8.28 -40.37 27.86
CA GLY A 242 -8.38 -40.85 26.49
C GLY A 242 -9.40 -40.07 25.65
N ALA A 243 -10.61 -39.86 26.18
CA ALA A 243 -11.67 -39.11 25.49
C ALA A 243 -11.26 -37.65 25.22
N VAL A 244 -10.67 -36.97 26.20
CA VAL A 244 -10.18 -35.59 26.05
C VAL A 244 -9.04 -35.52 25.02
N LEU A 245 -8.08 -36.47 25.06
CA LEU A 245 -6.99 -36.53 24.09
C LEU A 245 -7.52 -36.74 22.66
N VAL A 246 -8.50 -37.61 22.46
CA VAL A 246 -9.15 -37.81 21.15
C VAL A 246 -9.81 -36.51 20.68
N GLY A 247 -10.49 -35.79 21.55
CA GLY A 247 -11.09 -34.48 21.24
C GLY A 247 -10.06 -33.43 20.82
N ILE A 248 -8.94 -33.34 21.55
CA ILE A 248 -7.84 -32.43 21.23
C ILE A 248 -7.21 -32.80 19.88
N LEU A 249 -6.97 -34.10 19.62
CA LEU A 249 -6.43 -34.56 18.35
C LEU A 249 -7.38 -34.25 17.18
N ALA A 250 -8.69 -34.44 17.36
CA ALA A 250 -9.69 -34.06 16.38
C ALA A 250 -9.69 -32.55 16.10
N ALA A 251 -9.63 -31.72 17.15
CA ALA A 251 -9.51 -30.28 17.04
C ALA A 251 -8.24 -29.82 16.29
N ILE A 252 -7.09 -30.45 16.58
CA ILE A 252 -5.84 -30.20 15.86
C ILE A 252 -5.99 -30.59 14.38
N GLY A 253 -6.58 -31.75 14.08
CA GLY A 253 -6.84 -32.20 12.72
C GLY A 253 -7.73 -31.22 11.93
N LEU A 254 -8.81 -30.73 12.55
CA LEU A 254 -9.68 -29.71 11.97
C LEU A 254 -8.93 -28.40 11.71
N MET A 255 -8.09 -27.98 12.66
CA MET A 255 -7.28 -26.76 12.52
C MET A 255 -6.25 -26.87 11.39
N LEU A 256 -5.54 -28.00 11.29
CA LEU A 256 -4.57 -28.25 10.22
C LEU A 256 -5.24 -28.28 8.85
N ASP A 257 -6.42 -28.93 8.72
CA ASP A 257 -7.16 -28.94 7.46
C ASP A 257 -7.68 -27.55 7.09
N ALA A 258 -8.17 -26.78 8.07
CA ALA A 258 -8.59 -25.39 7.85
C ALA A 258 -7.43 -24.51 7.36
N VAL A 259 -6.23 -24.67 7.91
CA VAL A 259 -5.03 -23.97 7.43
C VAL A 259 -4.69 -24.36 5.99
N ARG A 260 -4.71 -25.66 5.66
CA ARG A 260 -4.44 -26.15 4.29
C ARG A 260 -5.42 -25.59 3.27
N ARG A 261 -6.73 -25.61 3.58
CA ARG A 261 -7.77 -25.05 2.71
C ARG A 261 -7.59 -23.54 2.51
N ARG A 262 -7.26 -22.81 3.56
CA ARG A 262 -6.96 -21.38 3.44
C ARG A 262 -5.76 -21.11 2.53
N THR A 263 -4.73 -21.95 2.57
CA THR A 263 -3.59 -21.86 1.65
C THR A 263 -4.02 -22.07 0.20
N GLN A 264 -4.92 -23.03 -0.08
CA GLN A 264 -5.44 -23.26 -1.43
C GLN A 264 -6.24 -22.06 -1.97
N SER A 265 -7.04 -21.41 -1.10
CA SER A 265 -7.74 -20.16 -1.47
C SER A 265 -6.74 -19.06 -1.85
N ASN A 266 -5.72 -18.83 -1.00
CA ASN A 266 -4.69 -17.84 -1.27
C ASN A 266 -3.91 -18.14 -2.56
N GLU A 267 -3.62 -19.41 -2.85
CA GLU A 267 -2.95 -19.82 -4.09
C GLU A 267 -3.77 -19.45 -5.33
N LEU A 268 -5.09 -19.68 -5.32
CA LEU A 268 -5.96 -19.27 -6.42
C LEU A 268 -5.93 -17.76 -6.66
N ILE A 269 -5.99 -16.96 -5.58
CA ILE A 269 -5.95 -15.49 -5.70
C ILE A 269 -4.57 -15.04 -6.23
N LEU A 270 -3.48 -15.62 -5.72
CA LEU A 270 -2.13 -15.31 -6.20
C LEU A 270 -1.95 -15.66 -7.68
N LEU A 271 -2.48 -16.79 -8.14
CA LEU A 271 -2.45 -17.12 -9.56
C LEU A 271 -3.19 -16.07 -10.41
N LEU A 272 -4.34 -15.58 -9.96
CA LEU A 272 -5.08 -14.52 -10.66
C LEU A 272 -4.28 -13.21 -10.75
N ILE A 273 -3.59 -12.83 -9.67
CA ILE A 273 -2.71 -11.65 -9.66
C ILE A 273 -1.52 -11.87 -10.59
N GLN A 274 -0.91 -13.06 -10.56
CA GLN A 274 0.22 -13.42 -11.42
C GLN A 274 -0.14 -13.33 -12.91
N TYR A 275 -1.34 -13.78 -13.29
CA TYR A 275 -1.84 -13.67 -14.67
C TYR A 275 -2.38 -12.26 -15.02
N ARG A 276 -2.14 -11.26 -14.16
CA ARG A 276 -2.62 -9.87 -14.31
C ARG A 276 -4.13 -9.76 -14.56
N SER A 277 -4.89 -10.74 -14.09
CA SER A 277 -6.34 -10.69 -14.20
C SER A 277 -6.97 -9.81 -13.13
N ILE A 278 -6.22 -9.54 -12.06
CA ILE A 278 -6.60 -8.74 -10.90
C ILE A 278 -5.33 -8.03 -10.43
N SER A 279 -5.45 -6.78 -9.99
CA SER A 279 -4.31 -6.00 -9.48
C SER A 279 -4.30 -6.02 -7.95
N ALA A 280 -3.12 -6.24 -7.36
CA ALA A 280 -2.95 -6.07 -5.91
C ALA A 280 -2.98 -4.57 -5.57
N PRO A 281 -3.91 -4.10 -4.71
CA PRO A 281 -4.00 -2.70 -4.31
C PRO A 281 -2.67 -2.11 -3.85
N SER A 282 -1.91 -2.82 -3.02
CA SER A 282 -0.60 -2.37 -2.54
C SER A 282 0.39 -2.09 -3.67
N ILE A 283 0.40 -2.88 -4.74
CA ILE A 283 1.25 -2.63 -5.90
C ILE A 283 0.75 -1.38 -6.65
N THR A 284 -0.56 -1.26 -6.86
CA THR A 284 -1.15 -0.10 -7.53
C THR A 284 -0.90 1.20 -6.76
N ASP A 285 -1.01 1.16 -5.44
CA ASP A 285 -0.73 2.30 -4.55
C ASP A 285 0.76 2.68 -4.58
N LEU A 286 1.65 1.68 -4.58
CA LEU A 286 3.09 1.92 -4.72
C LEU A 286 3.45 2.50 -6.09
N GLU A 287 2.82 2.02 -7.16
CA GLU A 287 3.00 2.60 -8.51
C GLU A 287 2.49 4.04 -8.58
N ALA A 288 1.29 4.31 -8.04
CA ALA A 288 0.71 5.64 -8.00
C ALA A 288 1.63 6.61 -7.23
N ARG A 289 2.14 6.17 -6.08
CA ARG A 289 3.10 6.92 -5.27
C ARG A 289 4.43 7.14 -5.99
N ALA A 290 4.92 6.13 -6.71
CA ALA A 290 6.13 6.26 -7.51
C ALA A 290 5.98 7.33 -8.61
N ARG A 291 4.80 7.40 -9.26
CA ARG A 291 4.48 8.46 -10.22
C ARG A 291 4.38 9.84 -9.55
N GLU A 292 3.72 9.92 -8.40
CA GLU A 292 3.64 11.17 -7.63
C GLU A 292 5.02 11.67 -7.21
N LEU A 293 5.89 10.77 -6.74
CA LEU A 293 7.28 11.10 -6.39
C LEU A 293 8.09 11.52 -7.61
N LYS A 294 7.93 10.82 -8.74
CA LYS A 294 8.52 11.21 -10.03
C LYS A 294 8.13 12.64 -10.39
N ASP A 295 6.85 12.97 -10.32
CA ASP A 295 6.33 14.31 -10.63
C ASP A 295 6.85 15.38 -9.65
N ARG A 296 7.14 15.01 -8.40
CA ARG A 296 7.73 15.89 -7.39
C ARG A 296 9.25 16.03 -7.49
N THR A 297 9.95 15.17 -8.24
CA THR A 297 11.40 15.32 -8.40
C THR A 297 11.75 16.66 -9.03
N THR A 298 12.87 17.24 -8.60
CA THR A 298 13.38 18.52 -9.11
C THR A 298 13.51 18.51 -10.63
N GLY A 299 13.91 17.38 -11.23
CA GLY A 299 13.98 17.23 -12.69
C GLY A 299 12.62 17.38 -13.38
N ALA A 300 11.55 16.81 -12.84
CA ALA A 300 10.20 16.96 -13.38
C ALA A 300 9.64 18.38 -13.17
N VAL A 301 10.02 19.05 -12.08
CA VAL A 301 9.68 20.46 -11.86
C VAL A 301 10.42 21.36 -12.87
N LEU A 302 11.72 21.13 -13.05
CA LEU A 302 12.57 21.87 -13.98
C LEU A 302 12.11 21.67 -15.43
N ALA A 303 11.85 20.44 -15.86
CA ALA A 303 11.33 20.14 -17.19
C ALA A 303 10.00 20.86 -17.47
N ARG A 304 9.07 20.88 -16.50
CA ARG A 304 7.80 21.62 -16.61
C ARG A 304 7.98 23.13 -16.63
N GLN A 305 8.99 23.66 -15.95
CA GLN A 305 9.31 25.09 -16.02
C GLN A 305 9.91 25.44 -17.39
N LEU A 306 10.78 24.60 -17.93
CA LEU A 306 11.42 24.83 -19.22
C LEU A 306 10.45 24.67 -20.40
N GLU A 307 9.53 23.72 -20.33
CA GLU A 307 8.45 23.60 -21.33
C GLU A 307 7.55 24.83 -21.33
N ARG A 308 7.22 25.37 -20.14
CA ARG A 308 6.49 26.64 -20.01
C ARG A 308 7.27 27.81 -20.60
N TYR A 309 8.59 27.85 -20.37
CA TYR A 309 9.46 28.87 -20.94
C TYR A 309 9.53 28.78 -22.47
N ALA A 310 9.77 27.58 -23.01
CA ALA A 310 9.80 27.34 -24.45
C ALA A 310 8.48 27.75 -25.12
N ARG A 311 7.32 27.46 -24.49
CA ARG A 311 6.02 27.95 -24.95
C ARG A 311 5.87 29.46 -24.87
N ALA A 312 6.32 30.10 -23.79
CA ALA A 312 6.24 31.56 -23.63
C ALA A 312 7.10 32.28 -24.69
N VAL A 313 8.32 31.80 -24.88
CA VAL A 313 9.25 32.27 -25.92
C VAL A 313 8.67 32.06 -27.32
N GLY A 314 8.16 30.87 -27.62
CA GLY A 314 7.50 30.58 -28.90
C GLY A 314 6.29 31.49 -29.17
N ASN A 315 5.47 31.76 -28.14
CA ASN A 315 4.34 32.69 -28.25
C ASN A 315 4.79 34.13 -28.50
N TYR A 316 5.87 34.58 -27.84
CA TYR A 316 6.45 35.89 -28.09
C TYR A 316 6.94 36.03 -29.54
N PHE A 317 7.61 35.00 -30.07
CA PHE A 317 8.00 34.96 -31.48
C PHE A 317 6.84 34.98 -32.45
N GLY A 318 5.81 34.19 -32.18
CA GLY A 318 4.59 34.18 -32.99
C GLY A 318 3.95 35.57 -33.07
N LYS A 319 4.02 36.36 -32.00
CA LYS A 319 3.54 37.75 -31.97
C LYS A 319 4.48 38.72 -32.68
N LEU A 320 5.79 38.59 -32.52
CA LEU A 320 6.77 39.42 -33.24
C LEU A 320 6.70 39.22 -34.77
N ALA A 321 6.45 38.00 -35.23
CA ALA A 321 6.29 37.71 -36.65
C ALA A 321 5.08 38.42 -37.29
N LEU A 322 4.11 38.86 -36.47
CA LEU A 322 2.94 39.62 -36.92
C LEU A 322 3.20 41.14 -36.99
N VAL A 323 4.34 41.62 -36.48
CA VAL A 323 4.69 43.05 -36.53
C VAL A 323 5.20 43.37 -37.95
N PRO A 324 4.52 44.26 -38.71
CA PRO A 324 4.93 44.59 -40.07
C PRO A 324 6.28 45.30 -40.10
N GLN A 325 7.13 44.93 -41.07
CA GLN A 325 8.55 45.30 -41.20
C GLN A 325 8.84 46.79 -41.49
N SER A 326 7.89 47.70 -41.27
CA SER A 326 8.00 49.10 -41.66
C SER A 326 8.59 49.96 -40.53
N GLY A 327 9.92 50.13 -40.55
CA GLY A 327 10.58 51.36 -40.10
C GLY A 327 11.30 51.33 -38.74
N GLY A 328 12.46 50.66 -38.66
CA GLY A 328 13.37 50.72 -37.50
C GLY A 328 14.45 49.64 -37.54
N PHE A 329 15.20 49.55 -38.65
CA PHE A 329 15.88 48.32 -39.08
C PHE A 329 17.04 47.78 -38.22
N ALA A 330 17.79 48.61 -37.48
CA ALA A 330 18.97 48.14 -36.77
C ALA A 330 18.62 47.41 -35.46
N LEU A 331 17.81 48.04 -34.61
CA LEU A 331 17.38 47.48 -33.32
C LEU A 331 16.46 46.27 -33.48
N LEU A 332 15.59 46.27 -34.49
CA LEU A 332 14.73 45.13 -34.78
C LEU A 332 15.52 43.94 -35.34
N ALA A 333 16.55 44.16 -36.16
CA ALA A 333 17.41 43.09 -36.65
C ALA A 333 18.25 42.47 -35.53
N GLU A 334 18.80 43.30 -34.63
CA GLU A 334 19.61 42.84 -33.49
C GLU A 334 18.76 42.09 -32.46
N ALA A 335 17.55 42.60 -32.16
CA ALA A 335 16.58 41.89 -31.34
C ALA A 335 16.12 40.58 -31.98
N HIS A 336 15.93 40.54 -33.31
CA HIS A 336 15.53 39.32 -34.02
C HIS A 336 16.62 38.26 -34.00
N GLU A 337 17.89 38.64 -34.17
CA GLU A 337 19.02 37.70 -34.15
C GLU A 337 19.30 37.17 -32.74
N ALA A 338 19.34 38.04 -31.74
CA ALA A 338 19.51 37.61 -30.35
C ALA A 338 18.37 36.67 -29.91
N ALA A 339 17.15 36.95 -30.37
CA ALA A 339 16.01 36.11 -30.09
C ALA A 339 16.10 34.76 -30.87
N ARG A 340 16.56 34.74 -32.12
CA ARG A 340 16.86 33.51 -32.86
C ARG A 340 17.88 32.62 -32.12
N VAL A 341 18.93 33.22 -31.56
CA VAL A 341 19.93 32.50 -30.77
C VAL A 341 19.33 31.95 -29.47
N ALA A 342 18.53 32.75 -28.76
CA ALA A 342 17.80 32.27 -27.58
C ALA A 342 16.90 31.07 -27.90
N HIS A 343 16.17 31.10 -29.03
CA HIS A 343 15.34 29.98 -29.48
C HIS A 343 16.17 28.72 -29.75
N LEU A 344 17.32 28.84 -30.43
CA LEU A 344 18.24 27.74 -30.69
C LEU A 344 18.82 27.15 -29.40
N GLU A 345 19.22 28.00 -28.44
CA GLU A 345 19.74 27.55 -27.13
C GLU A 345 18.63 26.89 -26.30
N THR A 346 17.40 27.38 -26.37
CA THR A 346 16.25 26.73 -25.71
C THR A 346 16.00 25.35 -26.32
N GLY A 347 16.10 25.21 -27.65
CA GLY A 347 16.00 23.93 -28.34
C GLY A 347 17.14 22.96 -27.99
N ARG A 348 18.38 23.46 -27.87
CA ARG A 348 19.54 22.66 -27.41
C ARG A 348 19.37 22.22 -25.96
N MET A 349 18.85 23.09 -25.12
CA MET A 349 18.58 22.80 -23.72
C MET A 349 17.49 21.75 -23.57
N GLN A 350 16.42 21.84 -24.38
CA GLN A 350 15.39 20.81 -24.45
C GLN A 350 15.96 19.47 -24.94
N GLN A 351 16.76 19.45 -26.01
CA GLN A 351 17.46 18.23 -26.46
C GLN A 351 18.41 17.67 -25.39
N ALA A 352 19.15 18.53 -24.67
CA ALA A 352 20.04 18.12 -23.61
C ALA A 352 19.27 17.51 -22.42
N LEU A 353 18.07 18.01 -22.12
CA LEU A 353 17.20 17.46 -21.07
C LEU A 353 16.51 16.17 -21.48
N GLU A 354 16.12 16.05 -22.74
CA GLU A 354 15.61 14.82 -23.34
C GLU A 354 16.72 13.75 -23.42
N ALA A 355 17.96 14.15 -23.69
CA ALA A 355 19.13 13.27 -23.61
C ALA A 355 19.48 12.91 -22.16
N ALA A 356 19.38 13.87 -21.23
CA ALA A 356 19.63 13.67 -19.79
C ALA A 356 18.50 12.90 -19.06
N HIS A 357 17.38 12.60 -19.72
CA HIS A 357 16.41 11.61 -19.22
C HIS A 357 17.03 10.21 -19.03
N VAL A 358 18.28 10.01 -19.45
CA VAL A 358 19.03 8.77 -19.25
C VAL A 358 19.68 8.65 -17.86
N SER A 359 19.94 9.74 -17.12
CA SER A 359 20.17 9.64 -15.67
C SER A 359 20.04 10.97 -14.94
N ALA A 360 19.35 10.97 -13.80
CA ALA A 360 19.31 12.13 -12.88
C ALA A 360 20.71 12.56 -12.39
N ALA A 361 21.72 11.69 -12.49
CA ALA A 361 23.11 12.00 -12.18
C ALA A 361 23.78 12.90 -13.24
N GLU A 362 23.29 12.91 -14.49
CA GLU A 362 23.80 13.79 -15.56
C GLU A 362 23.12 15.17 -15.56
N LEU A 363 21.93 15.28 -14.99
CA LEU A 363 21.28 16.58 -14.72
C LEU A 363 22.03 17.40 -13.65
N ASP A 364 22.83 16.73 -12.81
CA ASP A 364 23.77 17.32 -11.86
C ASP A 364 25.06 17.82 -12.54
N SER A 365 25.27 17.49 -13.82
CA SER A 365 26.42 17.99 -14.57
C SER A 365 26.26 19.48 -14.87
N ALA A 366 27.34 20.23 -14.72
CA ALA A 366 27.44 21.69 -14.91
C ALA A 366 26.88 22.22 -16.26
N ALA A 367 26.54 21.34 -17.21
CA ALA A 367 25.99 21.67 -18.51
C ALA A 367 24.60 22.33 -18.45
N VAL A 368 23.69 21.86 -17.58
CA VAL A 368 22.32 22.42 -17.50
C VAL A 368 22.32 23.82 -16.86
N PRO A 369 23.01 24.06 -15.73
CA PRO A 369 23.20 25.41 -15.21
C PRO A 369 23.89 26.34 -16.23
N ALA A 370 24.93 25.88 -16.92
CA ALA A 370 25.62 26.69 -17.92
C ALA A 370 24.77 26.99 -19.18
N LEU A 371 23.87 26.09 -19.57
CA LEU A 371 22.88 26.35 -20.63
C LEU A 371 21.83 27.37 -20.17
N LEU A 372 21.32 27.22 -18.94
CA LEU A 372 20.40 28.18 -18.34
C LEU A 372 21.03 29.58 -18.24
N ASP A 373 22.27 29.66 -17.75
CA ASP A 373 23.05 30.90 -17.66
C ASP A 373 23.24 31.56 -19.03
N ARG A 374 23.50 30.77 -20.09
CA ARG A 374 23.63 31.29 -21.46
C ARG A 374 22.32 31.83 -22.01
N VAL A 375 21.20 31.14 -21.78
CA VAL A 375 19.87 31.61 -22.18
C VAL A 375 19.51 32.89 -21.44
N LEU A 376 19.75 32.94 -20.13
CA LEU A 376 19.52 34.13 -19.31
C LEU A 376 20.42 35.30 -19.75
N ALA A 377 21.70 35.06 -20.05
CA ALA A 377 22.63 36.09 -20.53
C ALA A 377 22.23 36.64 -21.91
N GLN A 378 21.85 35.79 -22.86
CA GLN A 378 21.35 36.20 -24.19
C GLN A 378 20.08 37.05 -24.06
N TRP A 379 19.19 36.69 -23.15
CA TRP A 379 17.94 37.43 -22.93
C TRP A 379 18.15 38.74 -22.17
N SER A 380 19.05 38.77 -21.19
CA SER A 380 19.51 40.01 -20.56
C SER A 380 20.11 40.98 -21.59
N ALA A 381 20.89 40.47 -22.55
CA ALA A 381 21.41 41.28 -23.65
C ALA A 381 20.29 41.84 -24.56
N ILE A 382 19.20 41.12 -24.79
CA ILE A 382 18.01 41.64 -25.49
C ILE A 382 17.36 42.76 -24.68
N ASN A 383 17.13 42.54 -23.38
CA ASN A 383 16.48 43.54 -22.52
C ASN A 383 17.32 44.79 -22.29
N HIS A 384 18.66 44.66 -22.21
CA HIS A 384 19.60 45.77 -22.02
C HIS A 384 20.10 46.39 -23.34
N GLY A 385 20.00 45.69 -24.47
CA GLY A 385 20.20 46.26 -25.80
C GLY A 385 18.99 47.06 -26.29
N VAL A 386 17.78 46.67 -25.84
CA VAL A 386 16.52 47.39 -26.11
C VAL A 386 16.27 48.54 -25.13
N THR A 387 17.15 48.79 -24.15
CA THR A 387 17.16 50.09 -23.45
C THR A 387 17.71 51.17 -24.36
N VAL A 388 16.91 51.56 -25.35
CA VAL A 388 17.16 52.74 -26.14
C VAL A 388 16.66 53.92 -25.32
N SER A 389 17.61 54.75 -24.88
CA SER A 389 17.45 56.21 -24.96
C SER A 389 17.28 56.61 -26.43
N ALA A 390 16.23 56.11 -27.10
CA ALA A 390 15.86 56.55 -28.43
C ALA A 390 15.02 57.81 -28.26
N PRO A 391 15.33 58.90 -28.98
CA PRO A 391 14.38 60.00 -29.09
C PRO A 391 13.07 59.44 -29.65
N ALA A 392 11.94 59.93 -29.13
CA ALA A 392 10.59 59.50 -29.49
C ALA A 392 10.38 59.57 -31.02
N VAL A 393 10.65 58.45 -31.70
CA VAL A 393 10.21 58.24 -33.07
C VAL A 393 8.74 57.88 -32.97
N ALA A 394 7.88 58.72 -33.53
CA ALA A 394 6.45 58.43 -33.65
C ALA A 394 6.28 57.13 -34.44
N ILE A 395 6.02 56.04 -33.73
CA ILE A 395 5.61 54.76 -34.31
C ILE A 395 4.25 55.04 -34.95
N PRO A 396 4.11 54.92 -36.29
CA PRO A 396 2.81 55.13 -36.91
C PRO A 396 1.81 54.13 -36.34
N ASP A 397 0.53 54.50 -36.27
CA ASP A 397 -0.59 53.61 -35.94
C ASP A 397 -0.61 52.42 -36.92
N VAL A 398 0.16 51.39 -36.63
CA VAL A 398 0.19 50.16 -37.40
C VAL A 398 -0.30 49.07 -36.47
N VAL A 399 -1.52 48.61 -36.77
CA VAL A 399 -2.26 47.50 -36.14
C VAL A 399 -2.94 47.82 -34.80
N GLY A 400 -3.83 48.82 -34.74
CA GLY A 400 -4.95 48.91 -33.77
C GLY A 400 -4.62 48.85 -32.26
N MET A 401 -3.35 48.72 -31.90
CA MET A 401 -2.78 48.78 -30.57
C MET A 401 -2.02 50.09 -30.49
N SER A 402 -2.50 50.99 -29.64
CA SER A 402 -1.79 52.24 -29.37
C SER A 402 -0.39 51.94 -28.82
N GLY A 403 0.58 52.83 -29.09
CA GLY A 403 1.93 52.70 -28.52
C GLY A 403 1.94 52.57 -26.99
N GLU A 404 0.91 53.13 -26.33
CA GLU A 404 0.68 53.00 -24.89
C GLU A 404 0.28 51.58 -24.48
N GLN A 405 -0.57 50.90 -25.25
CA GLN A 405 -0.92 49.49 -25.02
C GLN A 405 0.27 48.56 -25.25
N LEU A 406 1.09 48.81 -26.27
CA LEU A 406 2.30 48.04 -26.50
C LEU A 406 3.31 48.24 -25.36
N SER A 407 3.52 49.48 -24.94
CA SER A 407 4.40 49.82 -23.81
C SER A 407 3.95 49.18 -22.50
N ALA A 408 2.65 49.28 -22.17
CA ALA A 408 2.08 48.62 -20.99
C ALA A 408 2.24 47.10 -21.03
N MET A 409 2.06 46.49 -22.20
CA MET A 409 2.22 45.05 -22.37
C MET A 409 3.68 44.60 -22.27
N MET A 410 4.63 45.39 -22.78
CA MET A 410 6.06 45.12 -22.60
C MET A 410 6.49 45.32 -21.14
N SER A 411 5.91 46.30 -20.43
CA SER A 411 6.17 46.51 -19.00
C SER A 411 5.65 45.36 -18.14
N ASP A 412 4.43 44.86 -18.39
CA ASP A 412 3.87 43.69 -17.67
C ASP A 412 4.70 42.42 -17.96
N ALA A 413 5.09 42.22 -19.22
CA ALA A 413 5.95 41.10 -19.59
C ALA A 413 7.33 41.17 -18.90
N ARG A 414 7.91 42.37 -18.79
CA ARG A 414 9.17 42.62 -18.06
C ARG A 414 9.02 42.32 -16.57
N GLN A 415 7.98 42.84 -15.92
CA GLN A 415 7.76 42.62 -14.48
C GLN A 415 7.60 41.14 -14.14
N ARG A 416 6.76 40.42 -14.90
CA ARG A 416 6.57 38.96 -14.71
C ARG A 416 7.86 38.16 -14.91
N PHE A 417 8.79 38.69 -15.69
CA PHE A 417 10.09 38.07 -15.93
C PHE A 417 11.09 38.38 -14.80
N GLU A 418 11.14 39.62 -14.30
CA GLU A 418 11.93 39.98 -13.12
C GLU A 418 11.50 39.15 -11.89
N ASP A 419 10.19 38.95 -11.71
CA ASP A 419 9.64 38.07 -10.67
C ASP A 419 10.13 36.61 -10.84
N PHE A 420 10.18 36.11 -12.08
CA PHE A 420 10.65 34.76 -12.41
C PHE A 420 12.16 34.59 -12.23
N GLU A 421 12.98 35.56 -12.65
CA GLU A 421 14.42 35.56 -12.42
C GLU A 421 14.71 35.51 -10.91
N GLY A 422 13.95 36.29 -10.13
CA GLY A 422 13.98 36.23 -8.67
C GLY A 422 13.66 34.83 -8.13
N ASP A 423 12.65 34.16 -8.67
CA ASP A 423 12.27 32.80 -8.23
C ASP A 423 13.25 31.71 -8.67
N VAL A 424 13.81 31.78 -9.87
CA VAL A 424 14.86 30.86 -10.35
C VAL A 424 16.15 31.06 -9.55
N SER A 425 16.55 32.31 -9.31
CA SER A 425 17.72 32.61 -8.49
C SER A 425 17.57 32.03 -7.09
N LYS A 426 16.40 32.18 -6.44
CA LYS A 426 16.11 31.54 -5.15
C LYS A 426 16.19 30.01 -5.21
N ILE A 427 15.73 29.37 -6.30
CA ILE A 427 15.82 27.92 -6.48
C ILE A 427 17.28 27.47 -6.62
N VAL A 428 18.07 28.18 -7.43
CA VAL A 428 19.51 27.90 -7.63
C VAL A 428 20.28 28.12 -6.33
N GLU A 429 20.00 29.19 -5.59
CA GLU A 429 20.60 29.43 -4.27
C GLU A 429 20.23 28.33 -3.27
N ARG A 430 18.96 27.87 -3.27
CA ARG A 430 18.54 26.74 -2.43
C ARG A 430 19.28 25.46 -2.78
N PHE A 431 19.48 25.19 -4.07
CA PHE A 431 20.25 24.04 -4.54
C PHE A 431 21.71 24.11 -4.09
N ARG A 432 22.37 25.26 -4.29
CA ARG A 432 23.75 25.49 -3.81
C ARG A 432 23.87 25.35 -2.29
N ALA A 433 22.86 25.82 -1.55
CA ALA A 433 22.83 25.67 -0.09
C ALA A 433 22.64 24.21 0.35
N GLU A 434 21.77 23.44 -0.31
CA GLU A 434 21.58 22.01 -0.04
C GLU A 434 22.83 21.19 -0.40
N GLU A 435 23.47 21.50 -1.52
CA GLU A 435 24.71 20.86 -1.96
C GLU A 435 25.85 21.13 -0.97
N LYS A 436 26.02 22.41 -0.57
CA LYS A 436 27.00 22.80 0.45
C LYS A 436 26.73 22.12 1.80
N ALA A 437 25.48 22.09 2.25
CA ALA A 437 25.11 21.41 3.49
C ALA A 437 25.37 19.89 3.42
N THR A 438 25.18 19.27 2.24
CA THR A 438 25.46 17.85 2.04
C THR A 438 26.98 17.57 2.02
N ALA A 439 27.76 18.45 1.41
CA ALA A 439 29.22 18.38 1.40
C ALA A 439 29.83 18.59 2.80
N GLU A 440 29.33 19.56 3.56
CA GLU A 440 29.74 19.83 4.93
C GLU A 440 29.44 18.64 5.86
N ARG A 441 28.25 18.04 5.77
CA ARG A 441 27.88 16.84 6.53
C ARG A 441 28.77 15.64 6.22
N LYS A 442 29.16 15.47 4.94
CA LYS A 442 30.13 14.43 4.55
C LYS A 442 31.51 14.67 5.13
N GLN A 443 31.95 15.93 5.24
CA GLN A 443 33.24 16.29 5.83
C GLN A 443 33.26 16.16 7.36
N THR A 444 32.17 16.50 8.04
CA THR A 444 32.09 16.42 9.51
C THR A 444 31.86 15.02 10.03
N GLY A 445 31.57 14.04 9.16
CA GLY A 445 31.21 12.68 9.57
C GLY A 445 29.88 12.63 10.35
N GLU A 446 29.07 13.69 10.23
CA GLU A 446 27.81 13.82 10.94
C GLU A 446 26.77 12.94 10.25
N ALA A 447 26.38 11.87 10.95
CA ALA A 447 25.43 10.89 10.44
C ALA A 447 24.15 11.59 9.98
N THR A 448 23.63 11.18 8.81
CA THR A 448 22.43 11.83 8.24
C THR A 448 21.26 11.76 9.25
N PRO A 449 20.27 12.69 9.22
CA PRO A 449 19.12 12.64 10.14
C PRO A 449 18.35 11.31 10.13
N ALA A 450 18.51 10.49 9.08
CA ALA A 450 18.00 9.13 9.00
C ALA A 450 18.79 8.12 9.88
N GLU A 451 20.07 8.37 10.15
CA GLU A 451 20.95 7.60 11.03
C GLU A 451 20.99 8.11 12.47
N ALA A 452 20.63 9.38 12.71
CA ALA A 452 20.68 10.03 14.03
C ALA A 452 19.43 9.83 14.92
N LEU A 453 18.50 8.95 14.54
CA LEU A 453 17.41 8.56 15.45
C LEU A 453 18.01 7.75 16.61
N PRO A 454 17.91 8.23 17.86
CA PRO A 454 18.49 7.52 19.00
C PRO A 454 17.87 6.13 19.10
N ARG A 455 18.72 5.09 19.08
CA ARG A 455 18.32 3.75 19.52
C ARG A 455 17.84 3.87 20.96
N ARG A 456 16.52 3.86 21.14
CA ARG A 456 15.81 4.00 22.43
C ARG A 456 15.98 2.77 23.35
N ASP A 457 17.07 2.01 23.19
CA ASP A 457 17.41 0.86 24.03
C ASP A 457 18.38 1.24 25.17
N ASP A 458 19.00 2.43 25.16
CA ASP A 458 20.02 2.83 26.15
C ASP A 458 19.47 3.68 27.31
N ALA A 459 18.16 3.89 27.39
CA ALA A 459 17.55 4.54 28.55
C ALA A 459 17.35 3.51 29.68
N ALA A 460 18.36 3.39 30.54
CA ALA A 460 18.25 2.72 31.82
C ALA A 460 17.06 3.29 32.62
N PRO A 461 16.25 2.45 33.30
CA PRO A 461 15.13 2.93 34.09
C PRO A 461 15.66 3.68 35.31
N ALA A 462 15.61 5.01 35.26
CA ALA A 462 15.76 5.85 36.43
C ALA A 462 14.62 5.53 37.40
N GLY A 463 15.00 5.07 38.58
CA GLY A 463 14.09 4.74 39.66
C GLY A 463 13.27 5.95 40.12
N ALA A 464 12.09 5.65 40.63
CA ALA A 464 11.31 6.53 41.49
C ALA A 464 10.51 5.62 42.47
N PRO A 465 10.18 6.13 43.66
CA PRO A 465 10.19 5.42 44.95
C PRO A 465 9.07 4.38 45.16
#